data_AF-A0A1Z9CIF0-F1
#
_entry.id   AF-A0A1Z9CIF0-F1
#
_cell.length_a   1.000
_cell.length_b   1.000
_cell.length_c   1.000
_cell.angle_alpha   90.00
_cell.angle_beta   90.00
_cell.angle_gamma   90.00
#
_symmetry.space_group_name_H-M   'P 1'
#
loop_
_entity.id
_entity.type
_entity.pdbx_description
1 polymer ?
#
loop_
_entity_poly.entity_id
_entity_poly.type
_entity_poly.pdbx_seq_one_letter_code
_entity_poly.pdbx_strand_id
1 'polypeptide(L)' 'MKMLLYNNAMNKLQEYIKNRGKENVATICDVSVHAVNSWYYGTRQPTVKQAKKIMLVTNKALNWEDIYGPIEEEAEA' A
#
# COMPACT_ATOMS: atom_id res chain seq x y z
N MET A 1 -23.03 -0.89 -14.52
CA MET A 1 -21.93 -0.55 -13.59
C MET A 1 -20.76 -1.47 -13.91
N LYS A 2 -19.75 -0.96 -14.63
CA LYS A 2 -18.62 -1.74 -15.13
C LYS A 2 -17.68 -2.02 -13.95
N MET A 3 -17.85 -3.17 -13.31
CA MET A 3 -16.86 -3.71 -12.38
C MET A 3 -15.63 -4.00 -13.23
N LEU A 4 -14.71 -3.05 -13.29
CA LEU A 4 -13.42 -3.25 -13.95
C LEU A 4 -12.74 -4.40 -13.21
N LEU A 5 -12.57 -5.49 -13.93
CA LEU A 5 -11.81 -6.67 -13.53
C LEU A 5 -10.44 -6.20 -13.04
N TYR A 6 -10.29 -6.12 -11.72
CA TYR A 6 -9.00 -5.89 -11.10
C TYR A 6 -8.15 -7.09 -11.49
N ASN A 7 -7.11 -6.85 -12.31
CA ASN A 7 -6.10 -7.85 -12.59
C ASN A 7 -5.67 -8.48 -11.26
N ASN A 8 -5.78 -9.80 -11.16
CA ASN A 8 -5.59 -10.63 -9.96
C ASN A 8 -4.11 -10.68 -9.50
N ALA A 9 -3.41 -9.55 -9.46
CA ALA A 9 -2.07 -9.41 -8.93
C ALA A 9 -2.10 -8.43 -7.75
N MET A 10 -1.58 -8.86 -6.60
CA MET A 10 -1.38 -7.98 -5.46
C MET A 10 -0.40 -6.86 -5.84
N ASN A 11 -0.67 -5.64 -5.40
CA ASN A 11 0.32 -4.56 -5.55
C ASN A 11 1.50 -4.79 -4.57
N LYS A 12 2.65 -4.15 -4.83
CA LYS A 12 3.86 -4.38 -4.04
C LYS A 12 3.70 -4.06 -2.55
N LEU A 13 2.86 -3.09 -2.19
CA LEU A 13 2.55 -2.79 -0.79
C LEU A 13 1.81 -3.97 -0.13
N GLN A 14 0.81 -4.53 -0.80
CA GLN A 14 0.08 -5.69 -0.31
C GLN A 14 1.00 -6.90 -0.16
N GLU A 15 1.88 -7.15 -1.14
CA GLU A 15 2.88 -8.23 -1.07
C GLU A 15 3.85 -8.04 0.09
N TYR A 16 4.35 -6.82 0.29
CA TYR A 16 5.19 -6.47 1.43
C TYR A 16 4.48 -6.77 2.76
N ILE A 17 3.22 -6.35 2.91
CA ILE A 17 2.43 -6.62 4.13
C ILE A 17 2.22 -8.12 4.35
N LYS A 18 1.92 -8.88 3.29
CA LYS A 18 1.76 -10.34 3.36
C LYS A 18 3.05 -11.04 3.79
N ASN A 19 4.18 -10.68 3.16
CA ASN A 19 5.47 -11.32 3.41
C ASN A 19 6.04 -10.96 4.79
N ARG A 20 5.81 -9.72 5.26
CA ARG A 20 6.31 -9.23 6.56
C ARG A 20 5.42 -9.63 7.73
N GLY A 21 4.11 -9.79 7.50
CA GLY A 21 3.09 -9.99 8.53
C GLY A 21 2.48 -8.67 9.01
N LYS A 22 1.15 -8.67 9.20
CA LYS A 22 0.37 -7.45 9.47
C LYS A 22 0.72 -6.83 10.83
N GLU A 23 0.96 -7.66 11.84
CA GLU A 23 1.36 -7.29 13.20
C GLU A 23 2.74 -6.63 13.21
N ASN A 24 3.69 -7.19 12.45
CA ASN A 24 5.02 -6.60 12.31
C ASN A 24 4.96 -5.24 11.63
N VAL A 25 4.17 -5.11 10.56
CA VAL A 25 3.99 -3.82 9.88
C VAL A 25 3.29 -2.81 10.78
N ALA A 26 2.31 -3.23 11.59
CA ALA A 26 1.64 -2.38 12.56
C ALA A 26 2.62 -1.83 13.59
N THR A 27 3.48 -2.68 14.16
CA THR A 27 4.55 -2.29 15.09
C THR A 27 5.57 -1.37 14.43
N ILE A 28 6.04 -1.71 13.23
CA ILE A 28 6.99 -0.88 12.48
C ILE A 28 6.39 0.50 12.23
N CYS A 29 5.12 0.57 11.82
CA CYS A 29 4.46 1.82 11.47
C CYS A 29 3.93 2.59 12.69
N ASP A 30 3.91 1.97 13.87
CA ASP A 30 3.29 2.50 15.09
C ASP A 30 1.80 2.84 14.85
N VAL A 31 1.05 1.84 14.37
CA VAL A 31 -0.39 1.93 14.06
C VAL A 31 -1.11 0.65 14.50
N SER A 32 -2.44 0.65 14.46
CA SER A 32 -3.22 -0.56 14.73
C SER A 32 -3.14 -1.57 13.58
N VAL A 33 -3.26 -2.87 13.90
CA VAL A 33 -3.39 -3.93 12.89
C VAL A 33 -4.61 -3.72 11.99
N HIS A 34 -5.67 -3.07 12.49
CA HIS A 34 -6.83 -2.68 11.69
C HIS A 34 -6.48 -1.66 10.59
N ALA A 35 -5.61 -0.68 10.89
CA ALA A 35 -5.12 0.25 9.88
C ALA A 35 -4.32 -0.48 8.80
N VAL A 36 -3.44 -1.42 9.18
CA VAL A 36 -2.68 -2.24 8.22
C VAL A 36 -3.59 -3.13 7.38
N ASN A 37 -4.65 -3.71 7.96
CA ASN A 37 -5.67 -4.43 7.19
C ASN A 37 -6.33 -3.52 6.15
N SER A 38 -6.62 -2.27 6.50
CA SER A 38 -7.23 -1.33 5.55
C SER A 38 -6.31 -1.05 4.35
N TRP A 39 -4.99 -0.97 4.59
CA TRP A 39 -3.99 -0.84 3.52
C TRP A 39 -3.89 -2.12 2.69
N TYR A 40 -3.87 -3.28 3.34
CA TYR A 40 -3.79 -4.58 2.68
C TYR A 40 -4.99 -4.86 1.77
N TYR A 41 -6.20 -4.49 2.19
CA TYR A 41 -7.41 -4.68 1.39
C TYR A 41 -7.74 -3.47 0.49
N GLY A 42 -6.89 -2.44 0.47
CA GLY A 42 -7.07 -1.26 -0.37
C GLY A 42 -8.27 -0.37 0.02
N THR A 43 -8.85 -0.56 1.20
CA THR A 43 -9.98 0.28 1.66
C THR A 43 -9.53 1.67 2.11
N ARG A 44 -8.26 1.80 2.52
CA ARG A 44 -7.61 3.07 2.85
C ARG A 44 -6.15 3.02 2.43
N GLN A 45 -5.60 4.18 2.08
CA GLN A 45 -4.17 4.33 1.83
C GLN A 45 -3.41 4.72 3.11
N PRO A 46 -2.12 4.37 3.24
CA PRO A 46 -1.26 4.92 4.29
C PRO A 46 -1.17 6.44 4.17
N THR A 47 -1.02 7.14 5.31
CA THR A 47 -0.71 8.58 5.26
C THR A 47 0.71 8.80 4.74
N VAL A 48 1.01 10.00 4.26
CA VAL A 48 2.35 10.38 3.77
C VAL A 48 3.46 10.06 4.80
N LYS A 49 3.18 10.27 6.09
CA LYS A 49 4.11 9.93 7.19
C LYS A 49 4.38 8.42 7.24
N GLN A 50 3.34 7.60 7.09
CA GLN A 50 3.49 6.14 7.11
C GLN A 50 4.13 5.61 5.84
N ALA A 51 3.81 6.16 4.67
CA ALA A 51 4.48 5.82 3.42
C ALA A 51 5.99 6.06 3.52
N LYS A 52 6.43 7.23 4.00
CA LYS A 52 7.86 7.52 4.22
C LYS A 52 8.52 6.50 5.15
N LYS A 53 7.82 6.06 6.20
CA LYS A 53 8.31 5.05 7.14
C LYS A 53 8.47 3.68 6.46
N ILE A 54 7.48 3.26 5.68
CA ILE A 54 7.52 2.03 4.88
C ILE A 54 8.67 2.07 3.86
N MET A 55 8.82 3.17 3.12
CA MET A 55 9.93 3.34 2.17
C MET A 55 11.29 3.28 2.86
N LEU A 56 11.43 3.86 4.06
CA LEU A 56 12.68 3.82 4.82
C LEU A 56 13.00 2.40 5.30
N VAL A 57 12.04 1.69 5.91
CA VAL A 57 12.29 0.35 6.48
C VAL A 57 12.48 -0.74 5.42
N THR A 58 12.04 -0.47 4.20
CA THR A 58 12.24 -1.35 3.03
C THR A 58 13.52 -0.99 2.27
N ASN A 59 14.35 -0.08 2.79
CA ASN A 59 15.53 0.45 2.11
C ASN A 59 15.19 0.95 0.68
N LYS A 60 14.06 1.65 0.55
CA LYS A 60 13.51 2.20 -0.71
C LYS A 60 13.12 1.15 -1.76
N ALA A 61 12.94 -0.12 -1.36
CA ALA A 61 12.40 -1.14 -2.24
C ALA A 61 10.92 -0.89 -2.59
N LEU A 62 10.19 -0.20 -1.72
CA LEU A 62 8.89 0.39 -2.03
C LEU A 62 9.07 1.89 -2.28
N ASN A 63 8.36 2.41 -3.30
CA ASN A 63 8.31 3.82 -3.65
C ASN A 63 6.89 4.39 -3.58
N TRP A 64 6.71 5.63 -4.03
CA TRP A 64 5.40 6.31 -4.02
C TRP A 64 4.35 5.60 -4.89
N GLU A 65 4.73 5.16 -6.08
CA GLU A 65 3.82 4.47 -7.01
C GLU A 65 3.44 3.07 -6.52
N ASP A 66 4.36 2.39 -5.83
CA ASP A 66 4.08 1.10 -5.20
C ASP A 66 3.03 1.21 -4.08
N ILE A 67 2.93 2.39 -3.45
CA ILE A 67 2.02 2.65 -2.31
C ILE A 67 0.69 3.27 -2.81
N TYR A 68 0.75 4.26 -3.69
CA TYR A 68 -0.40 5.08 -4.09
C TYR A 68 -0.90 4.80 -5.51
N GLY A 69 -0.14 4.05 -6.31
CA GLY A 69 -0.39 3.88 -7.74
C GLY A 69 0.36 4.89 -8.61
N PRO A 70 0.42 4.66 -9.93
CA PRO A 70 1.02 5.61 -10.87
C PRO A 70 0.26 6.95 -10.85
N ILE A 71 0.91 8.00 -11.34
CA ILE A 71 0.20 9.25 -11.65
C ILE A 71 -0.86 8.91 -12.70
N GLU A 72 -2.12 9.21 -12.39
CA GLU A 72 -3.17 9.15 -13.40
C GLU A 72 -2.86 10.22 -14.44
N GLU A 73 -2.35 9.80 -15.60
CA GLU A 73 -2.37 10.65 -16.79
C GLU A 73 -3.84 10.88 -17.12
N GLU A 74 -4.26 12.15 -17.17
CA GLU A 74 -5.62 12.50 -17.57
C GLU A 74 -5.92 11.79 -18.90
N ALA A 75 -6.75 10.75 -18.83
CA ALA A 75 -7.33 10.17 -20.03
C ALA A 75 -8.05 11.32 -20.74
N GLU A 76 -7.59 11.64 -21.95
CA GLU A 76 -8.10 12.71 -22.81
C GLU A 76 -9.62 12.89 -22.64
N ALA A 77 -9.99 14.13 -22.29
CA ALA A 77 -11.36 14.59 -22.17
C ALA A 77 -12.15 14.49 -23.50
#